data_AF-A0A1W9PKM3-F1
#
_entry.id   AF-A0A1W9PKM3-F1
#
_cell.length_a   1.000
_cell.length_b   1.000
_cell.length_c   1.000
_cell.angle_alpha   90.00
_cell.angle_beta   90.00
_cell.angle_gamma   90.00
#
_symmetry.space_group_name_H-M   'P 1'
#
loop_
_entity.id
_entity.type
_entity.pdbx_description
1 polymer ?
#
loop_
_entity_poly.entity_id
_entity_poly.type
_entity_poly.pdbx_seq_one_letter_code
_entity_poly.pdbx_strand_id
1 'polypeptide(L)' 'MNKKDELIADIENLLNSYADNRPTHIDPKLLAFMDESTLKSIIDSLLKQKEKTVESNLEWLEQFKKY' A
#
# COMPACT_ATOMS: atom_id res chain seq x y z
N MET A 1 15.56 3.32 -9.05
CA MET A 1 14.62 3.19 -7.92
C MET A 1 14.36 1.69 -7.76
N ASN A 2 14.45 1.12 -6.55
CA ASN A 2 14.16 -0.31 -6.38
C ASN A 2 12.66 -0.53 -6.29
N LYS A 3 12.17 -1.63 -6.87
CA LYS A 3 10.75 -2.02 -6.86
C LYS A 3 10.16 -2.13 -5.43
N LYS A 4 11.00 -2.42 -4.43
CA LYS A 4 10.63 -2.40 -3.01
C LYS A 4 10.36 -0.99 -2.47
N ASP A 5 11.14 0.01 -2.88
CA ASP A 5 10.92 1.39 -2.44
C ASP A 5 9.58 1.93 -2.98
N GLU A 6 9.21 1.55 -4.20
CA GLU A 6 7.91 1.88 -4.79
C GLU A 6 6.76 1.26 -3.97
N LEU A 7 6.87 -0.03 -3.64
CA LEU A 7 5.87 -0.71 -2.81
C LEU A 7 5.73 -0.07 -1.41
N ILE A 8 6.82 0.37 -0.81
CA ILE A 8 6.79 1.05 0.51
C ILE A 8 6.08 2.41 0.39
N ALA A 9 6.40 3.18 -0.65
CA ALA A 9 5.73 4.46 -0.92
C ALA A 9 4.22 4.27 -1.15
N ASP A 10 3.82 3.19 -1.83
CA ASP A 10 2.42 2.85 -2.04
C ASP A 10 1.68 2.45 -0.74
N ILE A 11 2.34 1.71 0.15
CA ILE A 11 1.78 1.38 1.47
C ILE A 11 1.56 2.67 2.28
N GLU A 12 2.52 3.60 2.25
CA GLU A 12 2.40 4.89 2.92
C GLU A 12 1.27 5.72 2.34
N ASN A 13 1.18 5.83 1.01
CA ASN A 13 0.09 6.53 0.34
C ASN A 13 -1.28 5.92 0.66
N LEU A 14 -1.36 4.58 0.68
CA LEU A 14 -2.57 3.89 1.07
C LEU A 14 -2.97 4.28 2.48
N LEU A 15 -2.10 4.12 3.48
CA LEU A 15 -2.40 4.47 4.88
C LEU A 15 -2.85 5.92 5.04
N ASN A 16 -2.20 6.85 4.32
CA ASN A 16 -2.55 8.26 4.32
C ASN A 16 -3.87 8.56 3.62
N SER A 17 -4.28 7.75 2.64
CA SER A 17 -5.59 7.88 1.99
C SER A 17 -6.79 7.58 2.92
N TYR A 18 -6.57 6.88 4.05
CA TYR A 18 -7.63 6.60 5.04
C TYR A 18 -7.75 7.67 6.13
N ALA A 19 -6.70 8.46 6.36
CA ALA A 19 -6.63 9.34 7.52
C ALA A 19 -6.93 10.79 7.11
N ASP A 20 -8.20 11.18 7.23
CA ASP A 20 -8.65 12.56 6.99
C ASP A 20 -7.87 13.60 7.82
N ASN A 21 -7.22 13.20 8.93
CA ASN A 21 -6.51 14.13 9.82
C ASN A 21 -5.28 13.56 10.57
N ARG A 22 -4.72 12.40 10.17
CA ARG A 22 -3.51 11.83 10.83
C ARG A 22 -2.58 11.18 9.82
N PRO A 23 -1.63 11.94 9.25
CA PRO A 23 -0.68 11.36 8.32
C PRO A 23 0.13 10.27 9.03
N THR A 24 0.08 9.06 8.48
CA THR A 24 0.91 7.94 8.90
C THR A 24 2.18 7.98 8.06
N HIS A 25 3.29 8.31 8.69
CA HIS A 25 4.60 8.20 8.07
C HIS A 25 5.20 6.84 8.41
N ILE A 26 5.56 6.07 7.40
CA ILE A 26 6.24 4.79 7.58
C ILE A 26 7.72 5.03 7.33
N ASP A 27 8.56 4.65 8.30
CA ASP A 27 10.00 4.61 8.04
C ASP A 27 10.27 3.49 7.01
N PRO A 28 10.81 3.81 5.81
CA PRO A 28 11.05 2.82 4.76
C PRO A 28 11.98 1.70 5.23
N LYS A 29 12.84 1.96 6.20
CA LYS A 29 13.76 0.97 6.76
C LYS A 29 13.02 -0.11 7.55
N LEU A 30 11.84 0.18 8.11
CA LEU A 30 11.01 -0.84 8.77
C LEU A 30 10.51 -1.90 7.78
N LEU A 31 10.18 -1.47 6.57
CA LEU A 31 9.64 -2.32 5.52
C LEU A 31 10.70 -2.84 4.54
N ALA A 32 11.89 -2.23 4.49
CA ALA A 32 12.99 -2.63 3.61
C ALA A 32 13.48 -4.07 3.85
N PHE A 33 13.32 -4.58 5.08
CA PHE A 33 13.65 -5.96 5.44
C PHE A 33 12.61 -6.98 4.97
N MET A 34 11.41 -6.52 4.60
CA MET A 34 10.35 -7.41 4.14
C MET A 34 10.59 -7.83 2.69
N ASP A 35 10.16 -9.04 2.36
CA ASP A 35 10.13 -9.52 0.99
C ASP A 35 9.05 -8.83 0.17
N GLU A 36 9.26 -8.78 -1.14
CA GLU A 36 8.33 -8.14 -2.07
C GLU A 36 6.91 -8.72 -1.94
N SER A 37 6.81 -10.03 -1.71
CA SER A 37 5.54 -10.74 -1.49
C SER A 37 4.82 -10.26 -0.22
N THR A 38 5.55 -10.04 0.88
CA THR A 38 4.99 -9.51 2.12
C THR A 38 4.49 -8.09 1.93
N LEU A 39 5.25 -7.23 1.25
CA LEU A 39 4.83 -5.87 0.94
C LEU A 39 3.55 -5.86 0.09
N LYS A 40 3.49 -6.71 -0.94
CA LYS A 40 2.28 -6.90 -1.76
C LYS A 40 1.08 -7.39 -0.95
N SER A 41 1.27 -8.31 0.01
CA SER A 41 0.19 -8.77 0.91
C SER A 41 -0.31 -7.69 1.87
N ILE A 42 0.57 -6.79 2.33
CA ILE A 42 0.17 -5.63 3.15
C ILE A 42 -0.71 -4.70 2.33
N ILE A 43 -0.28 -4.39 1.09
CA ILE A 43 -1.06 -3.59 0.14
C ILE A 43 -2.45 -4.20 -0.10
N ASP A 44 -2.53 -5.49 -0.39
CA ASP A 44 -3.79 -6.23 -0.60
C ASP A 44 -4.69 -6.19 0.65
N SER A 45 -4.10 -6.33 1.85
CA SER A 45 -4.84 -6.27 3.12
C SER A 45 -5.41 -4.88 3.38
N LEU A 46 -4.62 -3.82 3.13
CA LEU A 46 -5.05 -2.43 3.24
C LEU A 46 -6.20 -2.17 2.27
N LEU A 47 -6.04 -2.57 1.01
CA LEU A 47 -7.08 -2.41 -0.01
C LEU A 47 -8.37 -3.14 0.33
N LYS A 48 -8.32 -4.39 0.78
CA LYS A 48 -9.52 -5.13 1.21
C LYS A 48 -10.21 -4.46 2.39
N GLN A 49 -9.44 -3.86 3.30
CA GLN A 49 -9.99 -3.03 4.37
C GLN A 49 -10.71 -1.80 3.81
N LYS A 50 -10.26 -1.25 2.68
CA LYS A 50 -10.92 -0.14 1.95
C LYS A 50 -12.12 -0.58 1.13
N GLU A 51 -12.07 -1.73 0.45
CA GLU A 51 -13.18 -2.25 -0.35
C GLU A 51 -14.40 -2.57 0.51
N LYS A 52 -14.19 -3.04 1.75
CA LYS A 52 -15.27 -3.12 2.74
C LYS A 52 -15.91 -1.76 3.08
N THR A 53 -15.23 -0.66 2.75
CA THR A 53 -15.65 0.71 3.04
C THR A 53 -16.14 1.45 1.78
N VAL A 54 -15.62 1.16 0.58
CA VAL A 54 -16.01 1.79 -0.70
C VAL A 54 -15.73 0.84 -1.88
N GLU A 55 -16.75 0.50 -2.67
CA GLU A 55 -16.74 -0.32 -3.91
C GLU A 55 -15.82 0.20 -5.06
N SER A 56 -15.00 1.24 -4.84
CA SER A 56 -14.36 2.04 -5.90
C SER A 56 -12.86 1.82 -6.11
N ASN A 57 -12.24 0.79 -5.52
CA ASN A 57 -10.77 0.67 -5.53
C ASN A 57 -10.19 -0.35 -6.53
N LEU A 58 -10.97 -0.73 -7.55
CA LEU A 58 -10.57 -1.65 -8.63
C LEU A 58 -9.46 -1.06 -9.53
N GLU A 59 -9.54 0.20 -9.93
CA GLU A 59 -8.55 0.82 -10.83
C GLU A 59 -7.14 0.88 -10.21
N TRP A 60 -7.06 1.12 -8.90
CA TRP A 60 -5.80 1.16 -8.17
C TRP A 60 -5.16 -0.24 -8.12
N LEU A 61 -5.97 -1.29 -7.89
CA LEU A 61 -5.54 -2.70 -7.92
C LEU A 61 -4.97 -3.13 -9.28
N GLU A 62 -5.51 -2.61 -10.38
CA GLU A 62 -5.04 -2.91 -11.73
C GLU A 62 -3.64 -2.36 -12.01
N GLN A 63 -3.22 -1.29 -11.32
CA GLN A 63 -1.86 -0.75 -11.44
C GLN A 63 -0.80 -1.68 -10.84
N PHE A 64 -1.17 -2.52 -9.86
CA PHE A 64 -0.25 -3.48 -9.22
C PHE A 64 -0.20 -4.83 -9.91
N LYS A 65 -1.27 -5.26 -10.57
CA LYS A 65 -1.32 -6.54 -11.29
C LYS A 65 -0.44 -6.58 -12.54
N LYS A 66 0.08 -5.44 -13.00
CA LYS A 66 0.89 -5.34 -14.22
C LYS A 66 2.36 -5.78 -14.09
N TYR A 67 2.82 -6.27 -12.93
CA TYR A 67 4.24 -6.47 -12.63
C TYR A 67 4.64 -7.73 -11.87
#